data_AF-A0AAU5WUW4-F1
#
_entry.id   AF-A0AAU5WUW4-F1
#
_cell.length_a   1.000
_cell.length_b   1.000
_cell.length_c   1.000
_cell.angle_alpha   90.00
_cell.angle_beta   90.00
_cell.angle_gamma   90.00
#
_symmetry.space_group_name_H-M   'P 1'
#
loop_
_entity.id
_entity.type
_entity.pdbx_description
1 polymer ?
#
loop_
_entity_poly.entity_id
_entity_poly.type
_entity_poly.pdbx_seq_one_letter_code
_entity_poly.pdbx_strand_id
1 'polypeptide(L)'
;MDRAIVKIIAGPFATFEGEIVSVDGDKVLVRVAIFDRETTVELRRDELETPEGLEALRRLGERDEDIVALLRGRIAEQHDDLAEVQSFDFFLQRIDMPENELVAEWDAYVTYRAEAEIRAARLKATALKRFDEEMAPLSADEATARVEGDPENWLPARAARQRQRSRYPDPEGSDPESRLLAQIFGATLPPPSPMEKAKERRIRARSAADARDYTVWRTSARPPGQHAQARSDALAKVERERAAIEERFARDWGVELPDSIFRFWAFFQACGPIERQVLDELELSPFGIMDLFDAPTRRSRDGVDVRVHGRYYRDPPEFLTFMHGGTDGLHFGLWFDDGRTCAGVAAYYNNDGGGVGLPSGTPLEAVRTTLESHWHHVNDPAYLGEDDDETMPYETEPAERRHRIRLLREFLMTFETGDRLEEGEEYRDTYRDPQEILEHGHPDRIETLDGGGALVHGETAIDRKRQKPYDDYEFCTNLKKELPEAPAALEAHVAEARRRCAAGNPADALALGRDLHWISGGDPSLEHHANELLVMAYRALDRDNLAAIAEAHHRHRDLPQVGVLREQ
;
A
#
# COMPACT_ATOMS: atom_id res chain seq x y z
N MET A 1 -8.07 20.46 42.89
CA MET A 1 -7.18 19.38 42.41
C MET A 1 -6.38 20.01 41.31
N ASP A 2 -5.06 20.01 41.43
CA ASP A 2 -4.18 20.49 40.38
C ASP A 2 -4.35 19.58 39.15
N ARG A 3 -4.45 20.21 37.98
CA ARG A 3 -4.68 19.53 36.71
C ARG A 3 -3.38 18.83 36.30
N ALA A 4 -3.40 17.50 36.19
CA ALA A 4 -2.24 16.74 35.74
C ALA A 4 -2.14 16.84 34.21
N ILE A 5 -1.13 17.54 33.72
CA ILE A 5 -0.80 17.61 32.30
C ILE A 5 0.11 16.44 31.94
N VAL A 6 -0.17 15.80 30.81
CA VAL A 6 0.64 14.71 30.22
C VAL A 6 0.97 15.03 28.79
N LYS A 7 2.13 14.55 28.34
CA LYS A 7 2.50 14.52 26.94
C LYS A 7 2.17 13.14 26.38
N ILE A 8 1.52 13.09 25.24
CA ILE A 8 1.22 11.83 24.56
C ILE A 8 2.47 11.46 23.75
N ILE A 9 2.97 10.24 23.90
CA ILE A 9 4.22 9.80 23.25
C ILE A 9 4.01 8.80 22.12
N ALA A 10 2.83 8.22 22.00
CA ALA A 10 2.51 7.27 20.96
C ALA A 10 1.11 7.50 20.36
N GLY A 11 0.88 6.95 19.16
CA GLY A 11 -0.40 7.04 18.45
C GLY A 11 -0.63 8.37 17.72
N PRO A 12 -1.85 8.61 17.20
CA PRO A 12 -2.15 9.75 16.30
C PRO A 12 -2.10 11.12 17.00
N PHE A 13 -1.98 11.14 18.32
CA PHE A 13 -1.85 12.36 19.13
C PHE A 13 -0.46 12.47 19.76
N ALA A 14 0.53 11.68 19.30
CA ALA A 14 1.90 11.80 19.78
C ALA A 14 2.36 13.27 19.70
N THR A 15 3.15 13.70 20.68
CA THR A 15 3.62 15.08 20.94
C THR A 15 2.62 16.06 21.52
N PHE A 16 1.31 15.77 21.54
CA PHE A 16 0.33 16.66 22.14
C PHE A 16 0.44 16.65 23.67
N GLU A 17 0.20 17.81 24.28
CA GLU A 17 -0.05 17.90 25.72
C GLU A 17 -1.57 17.84 25.98
N GLY A 18 -1.95 17.15 27.05
CA GLY A 18 -3.35 17.04 27.45
C GLY A 18 -3.53 16.92 28.96
N GLU A 19 -4.73 17.23 29.42
CA GLU A 19 -5.11 17.15 30.83
C GLU A 19 -5.73 15.78 31.12
N ILE A 20 -5.19 15.02 32.07
CA ILE A 20 -5.84 13.78 32.52
C ILE A 20 -7.21 14.11 33.10
N VAL A 21 -8.25 13.53 32.50
CA VAL A 21 -9.65 13.63 32.93
C VAL A 21 -9.96 12.54 33.95
N SER A 22 -9.58 11.30 33.64
CA SER A 22 -9.77 10.14 34.53
C SER A 22 -8.83 9.01 34.18
N VAL A 23 -8.62 8.11 35.14
CA VAL A 23 -7.85 6.87 34.96
C VAL A 23 -8.67 5.69 35.45
N ASP A 24 -8.74 4.65 34.64
CA ASP A 24 -9.39 3.39 34.95
C ASP A 24 -8.46 2.23 34.54
N GLY A 25 -7.68 1.73 35.50
CA GLY A 25 -6.64 0.74 35.23
C GLY A 25 -5.57 1.28 34.28
N ASP A 26 -5.42 0.62 33.12
CA ASP A 26 -4.46 1.00 32.08
C ASP A 26 -5.00 2.08 31.12
N LYS A 27 -6.30 2.40 31.20
CA LYS A 27 -6.94 3.40 30.35
C LYS A 27 -6.90 4.77 30.99
N VAL A 28 -6.42 5.75 30.25
CA VAL A 28 -6.35 7.15 30.66
C VAL A 28 -7.15 7.99 29.67
N LEU A 29 -8.18 8.67 30.18
CA LEU A 29 -8.88 9.68 29.39
C LEU A 29 -8.09 10.98 29.49
N VAL A 30 -7.55 11.43 28.37
CA VAL A 30 -6.77 12.67 28.25
C VAL A 30 -7.55 13.67 27.42
N ARG A 31 -7.75 14.86 27.95
CA ARG A 31 -8.34 15.99 27.24
C ARG A 31 -7.25 16.75 26.52
N VAL A 32 -7.29 16.74 25.19
CA VAL A 32 -6.35 17.41 24.30
C VAL A 32 -7.04 18.55 23.55
N ALA A 33 -6.30 19.61 23.24
CA ALA A 33 -6.75 20.69 22.38
C ALA A 33 -6.26 20.46 20.95
N ILE A 34 -7.19 20.31 20.01
CA ILE A 34 -6.88 20.10 18.58
C ILE A 34 -7.61 21.17 17.79
N PHE A 35 -6.87 22.03 17.09
CA PHE A 35 -7.43 23.18 16.35
C PHE A 35 -8.40 24.03 17.19
N ASP A 36 -7.96 24.40 18.40
CA ASP A 36 -8.74 25.17 19.39
C ASP A 36 -10.04 24.50 19.88
N ARG A 37 -10.23 23.19 19.62
CA ARG A 37 -11.34 22.41 20.16
C ARG A 37 -10.83 21.39 21.19
N GLU A 38 -11.44 21.38 22.37
CA GLU A 38 -11.18 20.34 23.37
C GLU A 38 -11.85 19.03 22.94
N THR A 39 -11.10 17.94 22.93
CA THR A 39 -11.63 16.58 22.78
C THR A 39 -10.99 15.68 23.82
N THR A 40 -11.68 14.61 24.21
CA THR A 40 -11.14 13.59 25.10
C THR A 40 -10.75 12.39 24.27
N VAL A 41 -9.52 11.93 24.44
CA VAL A 41 -8.98 10.73 23.81
C VAL A 41 -8.76 9.67 24.89
N GLU A 42 -9.14 8.43 24.59
CA GLU A 42 -8.81 7.28 25.44
C GLU A 42 -7.45 6.76 24.98
N LEU A 43 -6.50 6.74 25.90
CA LEU A 43 -5.12 6.31 25.66
C LEU A 43 -4.75 5.25 26.67
N ARG A 44 -3.77 4.42 26.33
CA ARG A 44 -3.11 3.53 27.29
C ARG A 44 -2.09 4.31 28.09
N ARG A 45 -1.77 3.83 29.29
CA ARG A 45 -0.86 4.53 30.19
C ARG A 45 0.58 4.56 29.66
N ASP A 46 0.99 3.53 28.93
CA ASP A 46 2.28 3.45 28.22
C ASP A 46 2.38 4.45 27.06
N GLU A 47 1.26 5.05 26.61
CA GLU A 47 1.23 6.08 25.56
C GLU A 47 1.41 7.51 26.10
N LEU A 48 1.69 7.67 27.41
CA LEU A 48 1.80 8.96 28.09
C LEU A 48 3.14 9.17 28.80
N GLU A 49 3.78 10.30 28.54
CA GLU A 49 4.89 10.85 29.32
C GLU A 49 4.36 11.95 30.26
N THR A 50 4.36 11.69 31.56
CA THR A 50 4.04 12.73 32.56
C THR A 50 5.28 13.60 32.80
N PRO A 51 5.21 14.94 32.72
CA PRO A 51 6.31 15.84 33.09
C PRO A 51 6.76 15.65 34.55
N GLU A 52 5.87 15.12 35.40
CA GLU A 52 6.08 14.87 36.83
C GLU A 52 6.36 13.38 37.16
N GLY A 53 6.45 12.49 36.17
CA GLY A 53 6.73 11.06 36.39
C GLY A 53 5.73 10.36 37.33
N LEU A 54 6.26 9.52 38.22
CA LEU A 54 5.53 8.70 39.22
C LEU A 54 4.66 9.49 40.20
N GLU A 55 4.85 10.81 40.35
CA GLU A 55 3.99 11.66 41.19
C GLU A 55 2.55 11.74 40.66
N ALA A 56 2.36 11.69 39.34
CA ALA A 56 1.04 11.59 38.75
C ALA A 56 0.38 10.24 39.06
N LEU A 57 1.13 9.15 39.07
CA LEU A 57 0.65 7.79 39.44
C LEU A 57 0.23 7.72 40.92
N ARG A 58 0.94 8.42 41.81
CA ARG A 58 0.51 8.57 43.21
C ARG A 58 -0.78 9.37 43.37
N ARG A 59 -0.98 10.42 42.58
CA ARG A 59 -2.24 11.19 42.59
C ARG A 59 -3.44 10.34 42.15
N LEU A 60 -3.19 9.22 41.46
CA LEU A 60 -4.19 8.24 41.04
C LEU A 60 -4.45 7.14 42.08
N GLY A 61 -3.82 7.22 43.26
CA GLY A 61 -4.11 6.33 44.39
C GLY A 61 -3.41 4.97 44.34
N GLU A 62 -2.32 4.85 43.57
CA GLU A 62 -1.56 3.60 43.50
C GLU A 62 -0.81 3.29 44.80
N ARG A 63 -0.66 1.98 45.08
CA ARG A 63 0.10 1.52 46.25
C ARG A 63 1.58 1.60 45.93
N ASP A 64 2.40 1.82 46.95
CA ASP A 64 3.87 1.87 46.80
C ASP A 64 4.45 0.62 46.12
N GLU A 65 3.86 -0.55 46.36
CA GLU A 65 4.24 -1.82 45.70
C GLU A 65 4.11 -1.75 44.17
N ASP A 66 3.06 -1.10 43.67
CA ASP A 66 2.77 -0.99 42.24
C ASP A 66 3.81 -0.04 41.58
N ILE A 67 4.19 1.04 42.28
CA ILE A 67 5.23 1.98 41.84
C ILE A 67 6.62 1.32 41.78
N VAL A 68 6.99 0.54 42.79
CA VAL A 68 8.29 -0.16 42.82
C VAL A 68 8.36 -1.19 41.69
N ALA A 69 7.25 -1.87 41.38
CA ALA A 69 7.18 -2.78 40.23
C ALA A 69 7.35 -2.05 38.89
N LEU A 70 6.70 -0.89 38.72
CA LEU A 70 6.86 -0.04 37.52
C LEU A 70 8.30 0.46 37.35
N LEU A 71 8.95 0.89 38.43
CA LEU A 71 10.36 1.27 38.41
C LEU A 71 11.25 0.12 37.94
N ARG A 72 11.00 -1.09 38.44
CA ARG A 72 11.72 -2.30 38.02
C ARG A 72 11.53 -2.59 36.54
N GLY A 73 10.31 -2.45 36.03
CA GLY A 73 9.98 -2.60 34.61
C GLY A 73 10.72 -1.56 33.75
N ARG A 74 10.67 -0.29 34.13
CA ARG A 74 11.39 0.79 33.46
C ARG A 74 12.91 0.58 33.45
N ILE A 75 13.50 0.07 34.54
CA ILE A 75 14.93 -0.27 34.58
C ILE A 75 15.23 -1.41 33.59
N ALA A 76 14.39 -2.44 33.53
CA ALA A 76 14.56 -3.54 32.59
C ALA A 76 14.58 -3.03 31.14
N GLU A 77 13.61 -2.18 30.79
CA GLU A 77 13.49 -1.52 29.48
C GLU A 77 14.69 -0.62 29.17
N GLN A 78 15.11 0.25 30.11
CA GLN A 78 16.28 1.11 29.93
C GLN A 78 17.60 0.35 29.71
N HIS A 79 17.71 -0.89 30.17
CA HIS A 79 18.85 -1.74 29.84
C HIS A 79 18.67 -2.49 28.53
N ASP A 80 17.45 -2.80 28.10
CA ASP A 80 17.21 -3.34 26.74
C ASP A 80 17.56 -2.29 25.68
N ASP A 81 17.08 -1.05 25.86
CA ASP A 81 17.42 0.13 25.04
C ASP A 81 18.93 0.43 25.00
N LEU A 82 19.68 0.05 26.05
CA LEU A 82 21.09 0.41 26.15
C LEU A 82 21.90 -0.23 25.02
N ALA A 83 21.57 -1.46 24.62
CA ALA A 83 22.25 -2.13 23.52
C ALA A 83 22.04 -1.39 22.20
N GLU A 84 20.83 -0.91 21.95
CA GLU A 84 20.50 -0.12 20.76
C GLU A 84 21.32 1.17 20.71
N VAL A 85 21.24 1.97 21.78
CA VAL A 85 21.98 3.24 21.91
C VAL A 85 23.48 3.03 21.75
N GLN A 86 24.04 2.00 22.40
CA GLN A 86 25.46 1.67 22.31
C GLN A 86 25.84 1.15 20.92
N SER A 87 24.98 0.39 20.26
CA SER A 87 25.25 -0.12 18.90
C SER A 87 25.33 1.04 17.90
N PHE A 88 24.46 2.05 18.05
CA PHE A 88 24.42 3.20 17.16
C PHE A 88 25.67 4.10 17.26
N ASP A 89 26.36 4.10 18.41
CA ASP A 89 27.67 4.75 18.55
C ASP A 89 28.69 4.28 17.49
N PHE A 90 28.54 3.07 16.97
CA PHE A 90 29.39 2.53 15.91
C PHE A 90 29.43 3.44 14.68
N PHE A 91 28.26 3.92 14.24
CA PHE A 91 28.14 4.80 13.07
C PHE A 91 28.41 6.26 13.42
N LEU A 92 28.02 6.73 14.62
CA LEU A 92 28.37 8.08 15.08
C LEU A 92 29.88 8.31 15.12
N GLN A 93 30.65 7.31 15.52
CA GLN A 93 32.13 7.39 15.53
C GLN A 93 32.76 7.38 14.13
N ARG A 94 31.97 7.06 13.09
CA ARG A 94 32.43 6.89 11.72
C ARG A 94 31.91 7.95 10.75
N ILE A 95 31.10 8.91 11.18
CA ILE A 95 30.47 9.90 10.28
C ILE A 95 31.45 10.62 9.35
N ASP A 96 32.68 10.89 9.80
CA ASP A 96 33.73 11.58 9.03
C ASP A 96 34.74 10.62 8.36
N MET A 97 34.58 9.30 8.55
CA MET A 97 35.44 8.32 7.90
C MET A 97 35.07 8.16 6.42
N PRO A 98 36.00 7.82 5.53
CA PRO A 98 35.65 7.46 4.16
C PRO A 98 34.74 6.23 4.14
N GLU A 99 33.89 6.13 3.11
CA GLU A 99 32.95 5.02 2.89
C GLU A 99 33.48 4.04 1.84
N ASN A 100 34.71 3.57 2.01
CA ASN A 100 35.37 2.70 1.04
C ASN A 100 34.98 1.21 1.17
N GLU A 101 34.46 0.78 2.33
CA GLU A 101 34.17 -0.64 2.63
C GLU A 101 32.84 -0.82 3.37
N LEU A 102 31.75 -0.23 2.87
CA LEU A 102 30.41 -0.24 3.48
C LEU A 102 29.90 -1.65 3.89
N VAL A 103 30.21 -2.67 3.09
CA VAL A 103 29.87 -4.07 3.38
C VAL A 103 30.58 -4.56 4.64
N ALA A 104 31.90 -4.37 4.72
CA ALA A 104 32.69 -4.78 5.88
C ALA A 104 32.32 -3.95 7.12
N GLU A 105 31.95 -2.69 6.93
CA GLU A 105 31.43 -1.82 7.98
C GLU A 105 30.12 -2.37 8.56
N TRP A 106 29.19 -2.86 7.72
CA TRP A 106 27.97 -3.51 8.18
C TRP A 106 28.24 -4.82 8.93
N ASP A 107 29.11 -5.70 8.42
CA ASP A 107 29.47 -6.95 9.10
C ASP A 107 30.10 -6.67 10.49
N ALA A 108 30.92 -5.62 10.58
CA ALA A 108 31.50 -5.16 11.84
C ALA A 108 30.44 -4.57 12.78
N TYR A 109 29.46 -3.82 12.25
CA TYR A 109 28.33 -3.33 13.03
C TYR A 109 27.49 -4.47 13.60
N VAL A 110 27.16 -5.50 12.81
CA VAL A 110 26.40 -6.67 13.28
C VAL A 110 27.12 -7.37 14.43
N THR A 111 28.43 -7.56 14.31
CA THR A 111 29.27 -8.11 15.39
C THR A 111 29.24 -7.22 16.63
N TYR A 112 29.43 -5.91 16.44
CA TYR A 112 29.45 -4.93 17.53
C TYR A 112 28.09 -4.82 18.25
N ARG A 113 26.97 -4.90 17.53
CA ARG A 113 25.60 -4.94 18.07
C ARG A 113 25.40 -6.18 18.94
N ALA A 114 25.75 -7.36 18.44
CA ALA A 114 25.63 -8.60 19.22
C ALA A 114 26.44 -8.54 20.54
N GLU A 115 27.64 -7.95 20.51
CA GLU A 115 28.42 -7.72 21.72
C GLU A 115 27.76 -6.70 22.67
N ALA A 116 27.15 -5.63 22.14
CA ALA A 116 26.41 -4.64 22.93
C ALA A 116 25.19 -5.27 23.62
N GLU A 117 24.43 -6.10 22.92
CA GLU A 117 23.29 -6.87 23.46
C GLU A 117 23.74 -7.79 24.60
N ILE A 118 24.83 -8.55 24.44
CA ILE A 118 25.37 -9.40 25.50
C ILE A 118 25.79 -8.57 26.73
N ARG A 119 26.42 -7.40 26.53
CA ARG A 119 26.81 -6.52 27.64
C ARG A 119 25.59 -5.94 28.34
N ALA A 120 24.62 -5.43 27.59
CA ALA A 120 23.38 -4.85 28.10
C ALA A 120 22.58 -5.89 28.91
N ALA A 121 22.43 -7.12 28.41
CA ALA A 121 21.74 -8.20 29.13
C ALA A 121 22.44 -8.54 30.47
N ARG A 122 23.77 -8.53 30.52
CA ARG A 122 24.53 -8.73 31.78
C ARG A 122 24.35 -7.58 32.76
N LEU A 123 24.35 -6.34 32.26
CA LEU A 123 24.10 -5.14 33.07
C LEU A 123 22.67 -5.15 33.61
N LYS A 124 21.67 -5.48 32.78
CA LYS A 124 20.26 -5.65 33.16
C LYS A 124 20.11 -6.64 34.30
N ALA A 125 20.68 -7.84 34.15
CA ALA A 125 20.59 -8.87 35.18
C ALA A 125 21.22 -8.41 36.51
N THR A 126 22.35 -7.69 36.44
CA THR A 126 23.02 -7.14 37.62
C THR A 126 22.21 -6.03 38.27
N ALA A 127 21.67 -5.10 37.47
CA ALA A 127 20.86 -3.99 37.93
C ALA A 127 19.55 -4.47 38.57
N LEU A 128 18.83 -5.40 37.94
CA LEU A 128 17.59 -5.95 38.49
C LEU A 128 17.82 -6.71 39.79
N LYS A 129 18.90 -7.49 39.88
CA LYS A 129 19.26 -8.14 41.14
C LYS A 129 19.54 -7.11 42.24
N ARG A 130 20.31 -6.07 41.94
CA ARG A 130 20.64 -4.99 42.88
C ARG A 130 19.40 -4.19 43.27
N PHE A 131 18.47 -3.98 42.34
CA PHE A 131 17.18 -3.34 42.61
C PHE A 131 16.36 -4.16 43.61
N ASP A 132 16.25 -5.47 43.38
CA ASP A 132 15.50 -6.38 44.25
C ASP A 132 16.11 -6.44 45.67
N GLU A 133 17.44 -6.29 45.80
CA GLU A 133 18.15 -6.28 47.09
C GLU A 133 18.12 -4.92 47.82
N GLU A 134 18.31 -3.81 47.09
CA GLU A 134 18.49 -2.48 47.68
C GLU A 134 17.25 -1.58 47.63
N MET A 135 16.43 -1.70 46.59
CA MET A 135 15.33 -0.75 46.31
C MET A 135 13.96 -1.31 46.72
N ALA A 136 13.72 -2.62 46.51
CA ALA A 136 12.44 -3.24 46.83
C ALA A 136 11.99 -3.05 48.30
N PRO A 137 12.88 -2.97 49.31
CA PRO A 137 12.48 -2.68 50.69
C PRO A 137 12.19 -1.20 50.99
N LEU A 138 12.50 -0.28 50.08
CA LEU A 138 12.36 1.16 50.30
C LEU A 138 10.92 1.62 50.03
N SER A 139 10.57 2.80 50.55
CA SER A 139 9.37 3.50 50.09
C SER A 139 9.49 3.88 48.62
N ALA A 140 8.36 4.07 47.94
CA ALA A 140 8.34 4.48 46.53
C ALA A 140 9.14 5.78 46.30
N ASP A 141 9.09 6.74 47.24
CA ASP A 141 9.81 8.03 47.18
C ASP A 141 11.32 7.81 47.18
N GLU A 142 11.81 7.01 48.14
CA GLU A 142 13.23 6.75 48.31
C GLU A 142 13.79 5.93 47.14
N ALA A 143 13.05 4.92 46.67
CA ALA A 143 13.43 4.14 45.50
C ALA A 143 13.52 5.03 44.25
N THR A 144 12.52 5.90 44.02
CA THR A 144 12.49 6.83 42.88
C THR A 144 13.68 7.80 42.94
N ALA A 145 13.89 8.45 44.09
CA ALA A 145 14.98 9.41 44.26
C ALA A 145 16.35 8.75 44.03
N ARG A 146 16.50 7.48 44.37
CA ARG A 146 17.75 6.73 44.18
C ARG A 146 17.95 6.28 42.73
N VAL A 147 16.88 5.92 42.02
CA VAL A 147 16.91 5.62 40.59
C VAL A 147 17.29 6.87 39.78
N GLU A 148 16.61 7.99 40.01
CA GLU A 148 16.87 9.25 39.29
C GLU A 148 18.20 9.91 39.72
N GLY A 149 18.67 9.65 40.94
CA GLY A 149 19.95 10.15 41.45
C GLY A 149 21.18 9.45 40.88
N ASP A 150 21.01 8.31 40.22
CA ASP A 150 22.10 7.51 39.64
C ASP A 150 21.69 6.91 38.27
N PRO A 151 21.41 7.76 37.27
CA PRO A 151 20.89 7.32 35.98
C PRO A 151 21.89 6.42 35.23
N GLU A 152 23.19 6.49 35.53
CA GLU A 152 24.20 5.60 34.92
C GLU A 152 23.98 4.13 35.25
N ASN A 153 23.49 3.84 36.47
CA ASN A 153 23.25 2.46 36.91
C ASN A 153 21.81 2.00 36.63
N TRP A 154 20.83 2.91 36.76
CA TRP A 154 19.42 2.55 36.71
C TRP A 154 18.72 2.91 35.39
N LEU A 155 19.16 3.98 34.72
CA LEU A 155 18.59 4.48 33.46
C LEU A 155 19.68 4.63 32.38
N PRO A 156 20.48 3.58 32.12
CA PRO A 156 21.72 3.73 31.37
C PRO A 156 21.51 4.14 29.91
N ALA A 157 20.41 3.75 29.25
CA ALA A 157 20.09 4.20 27.90
C ALA A 157 19.88 5.72 27.86
N ARG A 158 19.08 6.28 28.78
CA ARG A 158 18.91 7.73 28.94
C ARG A 158 20.25 8.45 29.13
N ALA A 159 21.10 7.94 30.02
CA ALA A 159 22.42 8.50 30.27
C ALA A 159 23.34 8.43 29.02
N ALA A 160 23.30 7.31 28.29
CA ALA A 160 24.04 7.13 27.05
C ALA A 160 23.55 8.08 25.93
N ARG A 161 22.23 8.22 25.74
CA ARG A 161 21.63 9.19 24.80
C ARG A 161 22.05 10.62 25.13
N GLN A 162 22.08 10.99 26.42
CA GLN A 162 22.54 12.32 26.85
C GLN A 162 24.02 12.54 26.53
N ARG A 163 24.88 11.54 26.75
CA ARG A 163 26.30 11.60 26.34
C ARG A 163 26.46 11.74 24.83
N GLN A 164 25.69 10.99 24.05
CA GLN A 164 25.69 11.08 22.60
C GLN A 164 25.33 12.48 22.12
N ARG A 165 24.21 13.04 22.60
CA ARG A 165 23.79 14.42 22.27
C ARG A 165 24.85 15.46 22.67
N SER A 166 25.53 15.24 23.79
CA SER A 166 26.60 16.13 24.24
C SER A 166 27.87 16.03 23.38
N ARG A 167 28.19 14.82 22.89
CA ARG A 167 29.36 14.54 22.06
C ARG A 167 29.13 14.93 20.60
N TYR A 168 27.90 14.82 20.13
CA TYR A 168 27.47 15.06 18.76
C TYR A 168 26.28 16.03 18.78
N PRO A 169 26.50 17.31 19.12
CA PRO A 169 25.43 18.28 19.19
C PRO A 169 24.83 18.50 17.79
N ASP A 170 23.52 18.62 17.74
CA ASP A 170 22.80 18.99 16.53
C ASP A 170 23.17 20.44 16.13
N PRO A 171 23.45 20.72 14.85
CA PRO A 171 23.65 22.08 14.37
C PRO A 171 22.45 22.98 14.70
N GLU A 172 22.68 24.26 14.95
CA GLU A 172 21.59 25.22 15.16
C GLU A 172 20.65 25.23 13.93
N GLY A 173 19.36 25.02 14.16
CA GLY A 173 18.33 24.94 13.11
C GLY A 173 18.24 23.60 12.37
N SER A 174 18.97 22.56 12.76
CA SER A 174 18.82 21.23 12.14
C SER A 174 17.56 20.47 12.60
N ASP A 175 16.74 21.05 13.47
CA ASP A 175 15.46 20.45 13.84
C ASP A 175 14.51 20.37 12.62
N PRO A 176 13.61 19.37 12.56
CA PRO A 176 12.74 19.18 11.41
C PRO A 176 11.87 20.39 11.06
N GLU A 177 11.44 21.17 12.06
CA GLU A 177 10.60 22.35 11.86
C GLU A 177 11.39 23.45 11.15
N SER A 178 12.59 23.77 11.65
CA SER A 178 13.51 24.73 11.03
C SER A 178 13.89 24.34 9.60
N ARG A 179 14.13 23.04 9.33
CA ARG A 179 14.39 22.53 7.98
C ARG A 179 13.18 22.68 7.06
N LEU A 180 11.98 22.35 7.53
CA LEU A 180 10.73 22.50 6.78
C LEU A 180 10.47 23.98 6.44
N LEU A 181 10.63 24.87 7.43
CA LEU A 181 10.50 26.32 7.21
C LEU A 181 11.55 26.80 6.19
N ALA A 182 12.79 26.34 6.29
CA ALA A 182 13.82 26.68 5.32
C ALA A 182 13.44 26.22 3.90
N GLN A 183 12.89 25.02 3.73
CA GLN A 183 12.42 24.52 2.43
C GLN A 183 11.24 25.33 1.88
N ILE A 184 10.24 25.63 2.72
CA ILE A 184 9.06 26.43 2.33
C ILE A 184 9.46 27.84 1.89
N PHE A 185 10.41 28.45 2.59
CA PHE A 185 10.84 29.84 2.33
C PHE A 185 12.07 29.95 1.42
N GLY A 186 12.56 28.84 0.84
CA GLY A 186 13.74 28.84 -0.04
C GLY A 186 15.03 29.30 0.65
N ALA A 187 15.12 29.15 1.98
CA ALA A 187 16.33 29.40 2.72
C ALA A 187 17.33 28.25 2.52
N THR A 188 18.63 28.51 2.80
CA THR A 188 19.64 27.45 2.76
C THR A 188 19.33 26.41 3.83
N LEU A 189 19.16 25.15 3.43
CA LEU A 189 18.94 24.06 4.37
C LEU A 189 20.17 23.93 5.30
N PRO A 190 19.97 23.83 6.61
CA PRO A 190 21.07 23.56 7.53
C PRO A 190 21.67 22.18 7.21
N PRO A 191 22.97 21.97 7.49
CA PRO A 191 23.59 20.68 7.25
C PRO A 191 22.89 19.60 8.09
N PRO A 192 22.83 18.35 7.59
CA PRO A 192 22.25 17.26 8.37
C PRO A 192 23.04 17.07 9.66
N SER A 193 22.33 16.72 10.73
CA SER A 193 22.94 16.52 12.03
C SER A 193 23.83 15.27 12.04
N PRO A 194 24.80 15.16 12.98
CA PRO A 194 25.60 13.95 13.11
C PRO A 194 24.76 12.67 13.23
N MET A 195 23.60 12.75 13.89
CA MET A 195 22.65 11.65 14.04
C MET A 195 22.06 11.25 12.70
N GLU A 196 21.59 12.21 11.90
CA GLU A 196 21.06 11.98 10.55
C GLU A 196 22.12 11.38 9.63
N LYS A 197 23.35 11.93 9.63
CA LYS A 197 24.48 11.38 8.85
C LYS A 197 24.80 9.94 9.24
N ALA A 198 24.79 9.63 10.55
CA ALA A 198 25.02 8.27 11.04
C ALA A 198 23.89 7.31 10.63
N LYS A 199 22.63 7.76 10.67
CA LYS A 199 21.47 6.97 10.17
C LYS A 199 21.60 6.71 8.67
N GLU A 200 21.86 7.73 7.87
CA GLU A 200 22.08 7.58 6.42
C GLU A 200 23.24 6.65 6.09
N ARG A 201 24.34 6.71 6.87
CA ARG A 201 25.48 5.80 6.73
C ARG A 201 25.11 4.36 7.11
N ARG A 202 24.37 4.14 8.21
CA ARG A 202 23.82 2.83 8.60
C ARG A 202 22.99 2.24 7.46
N ILE A 203 22.07 3.01 6.90
CA ILE A 203 21.21 2.60 5.78
C ILE A 203 22.06 2.20 4.57
N ARG A 204 23.03 3.04 4.16
CA ARG A 204 23.90 2.72 3.02
C ARG A 204 24.78 1.49 3.25
N ALA A 205 25.31 1.30 4.46
CA ALA A 205 26.06 0.11 4.84
C ALA A 205 25.20 -1.16 4.77
N ARG A 206 23.99 -1.11 5.34
CA ARG A 206 22.99 -2.18 5.27
C ARG A 206 22.64 -2.53 3.83
N SER A 207 22.29 -1.53 3.00
CA SER A 207 21.95 -1.74 1.59
C SER A 207 23.10 -2.34 0.78
N ALA A 208 24.35 -1.96 1.08
CA ALA A 208 25.52 -2.55 0.45
C ALA A 208 25.70 -4.04 0.83
N ALA A 209 25.50 -4.38 2.11
CA ALA A 209 25.53 -5.77 2.57
C ALA A 209 24.38 -6.61 1.99
N ASP A 210 23.15 -6.07 1.97
CA ASP A 210 22.00 -6.73 1.36
C ASP A 210 22.23 -6.99 -0.15
N ALA A 211 22.83 -6.05 -0.88
CA ALA A 211 23.18 -6.24 -2.28
C ALA A 211 24.23 -7.36 -2.50
N ARG A 212 25.22 -7.48 -1.60
CA ARG A 212 26.17 -8.62 -1.60
C ARG A 212 25.41 -9.92 -1.36
N ASP A 213 24.61 -9.97 -0.30
CA ASP A 213 23.91 -11.18 0.13
C ASP A 213 22.91 -11.64 -0.93
N TYR A 214 22.20 -10.70 -1.55
CA TYR A 214 21.34 -10.95 -2.71
C TYR A 214 22.12 -11.54 -3.88
N THR A 215 23.32 -11.04 -4.19
CA THR A 215 24.14 -11.58 -5.29
C THR A 215 24.52 -13.05 -5.04
N VAL A 216 24.89 -13.38 -3.80
CA VAL A 216 25.19 -14.77 -3.39
C VAL A 216 23.92 -15.63 -3.45
N TRP A 217 22.84 -15.16 -2.84
CA TRP A 217 21.54 -15.85 -2.81
C TRP A 217 21.04 -16.12 -4.22
N ARG A 218 21.01 -15.11 -5.10
CA ARG A 218 20.55 -15.22 -6.49
C ARG A 218 21.32 -16.28 -7.26
N THR A 219 22.64 -16.29 -7.12
CA THR A 219 23.51 -17.26 -7.83
C THR A 219 23.18 -18.70 -7.41
N SER A 220 22.83 -18.91 -6.13
CA SER A 220 22.41 -20.22 -5.62
C SER A 220 20.98 -20.58 -5.99
N ALA A 221 20.08 -19.61 -5.98
CA ALA A 221 18.65 -19.77 -6.19
C ALA A 221 18.31 -20.07 -7.66
N ARG A 222 19.05 -19.47 -8.61
CA ARG A 222 18.78 -19.63 -10.04
C ARG A 222 20.05 -19.48 -10.89
N PRO A 223 20.62 -20.57 -11.44
CA PRO A 223 21.86 -20.51 -12.22
C PRO A 223 21.79 -19.55 -13.43
N PRO A 224 22.90 -18.88 -13.79
CA PRO A 224 22.96 -18.00 -14.95
C PRO A 224 22.48 -18.70 -16.24
N GLY A 225 21.69 -17.98 -17.04
CA GLY A 225 21.18 -18.47 -18.33
C GLY A 225 19.81 -19.16 -18.25
N GLN A 226 19.37 -19.65 -17.08
CA GLN A 226 18.07 -20.31 -16.97
C GLN A 226 16.89 -19.35 -17.28
N HIS A 227 16.95 -18.09 -16.83
CA HIS A 227 15.94 -17.07 -17.16
C HIS A 227 15.88 -16.78 -18.66
N ALA A 228 17.05 -16.63 -19.28
CA ALA A 228 17.16 -16.31 -20.70
C ALA A 228 16.58 -17.44 -21.56
N GLN A 229 16.87 -18.69 -21.21
CA GLN A 229 16.31 -19.86 -21.89
C GLN A 229 14.80 -19.96 -21.68
N ALA A 230 14.31 -19.88 -20.43
CA ALA A 230 12.88 -19.95 -20.13
C ALA A 230 12.09 -18.84 -20.84
N ARG A 231 12.63 -17.62 -20.87
CA ARG A 231 12.07 -16.48 -21.62
C ARG A 231 12.03 -16.77 -23.12
N SER A 232 13.11 -17.27 -23.69
CA SER A 232 13.17 -17.63 -25.12
C SER A 232 12.13 -18.69 -25.48
N ASP A 233 12.00 -19.74 -24.66
CA ASP A 233 11.06 -20.82 -24.88
C ASP A 233 9.60 -20.34 -24.78
N ALA A 234 9.31 -19.49 -23.79
CA ALA A 234 8.00 -18.88 -23.63
C ALA A 234 7.63 -17.96 -24.81
N LEU A 235 8.54 -17.08 -25.24
CA LEU A 235 8.31 -16.23 -26.41
C LEU A 235 8.10 -17.05 -27.68
N ALA A 236 8.86 -18.14 -27.86
CA ALA A 236 8.67 -19.05 -28.98
C ALA A 236 7.31 -19.77 -28.92
N LYS A 237 6.79 -20.09 -27.73
CA LYS A 237 5.43 -20.62 -27.56
C LYS A 237 4.39 -19.58 -27.98
N VAL A 238 4.52 -18.35 -27.48
CA VAL A 238 3.63 -17.24 -27.82
C VAL A 238 3.54 -17.05 -29.33
N GLU A 239 4.67 -16.98 -30.03
CA GLU A 239 4.71 -16.81 -31.48
C GLU A 239 3.93 -17.90 -32.23
N ARG A 240 4.02 -19.16 -31.78
CA ARG A 240 3.31 -20.29 -32.43
C ARG A 240 1.80 -20.25 -32.22
N GLU A 241 1.35 -19.77 -31.07
CA GLU A 241 -0.04 -19.88 -30.62
C GLU A 241 -0.83 -18.57 -30.80
N ARG A 242 -0.14 -17.44 -30.99
CA ARG A 242 -0.71 -16.08 -31.10
C ARG A 242 -1.88 -15.99 -32.08
N ALA A 243 -1.71 -16.45 -33.32
CA ALA A 243 -2.72 -16.30 -34.36
C ALA A 243 -4.05 -16.97 -34.01
N ALA A 244 -4.02 -18.15 -33.37
CA ALA A 244 -5.22 -18.87 -32.97
C ALA A 244 -5.94 -18.16 -31.80
N ILE A 245 -5.17 -17.54 -30.90
CA ILE A 245 -5.69 -16.73 -29.80
C ILE A 245 -6.35 -15.46 -30.38
N GLU A 246 -5.65 -14.72 -31.23
CA GLU A 246 -6.18 -13.50 -31.87
C GLU A 246 -7.47 -13.78 -32.67
N GLU A 247 -7.49 -14.85 -33.48
CA GLU A 247 -8.70 -15.25 -34.22
C GLU A 247 -9.88 -15.49 -33.28
N ARG A 248 -9.62 -16.13 -32.13
CA ARG A 248 -10.66 -16.37 -31.12
C ARG A 248 -11.18 -15.07 -30.52
N PHE A 249 -10.32 -14.15 -30.09
CA PHE A 249 -10.76 -12.91 -29.46
C PHE A 249 -11.47 -11.97 -30.44
N ALA A 250 -11.00 -11.91 -31.69
CA ALA A 250 -11.68 -11.20 -32.75
C ALA A 250 -13.10 -11.75 -33.01
N ARG A 251 -13.27 -13.08 -33.00
CA ARG A 251 -14.57 -13.72 -33.22
C ARG A 251 -15.53 -13.55 -32.03
N ASP A 252 -15.05 -13.85 -30.82
CA ASP A 252 -15.91 -13.99 -29.64
C ASP A 252 -16.15 -12.64 -28.93
N TRP A 253 -15.19 -11.70 -28.96
CA TRP A 253 -15.31 -10.38 -28.32
C TRP A 253 -15.27 -9.20 -29.30
N GLY A 254 -14.81 -9.39 -30.54
CA GLY A 254 -14.66 -8.29 -31.50
C GLY A 254 -13.47 -7.36 -31.21
N VAL A 255 -12.52 -7.79 -30.37
CA VAL A 255 -11.39 -6.96 -29.91
C VAL A 255 -10.07 -7.37 -30.57
N GLU A 256 -9.14 -6.44 -30.62
CA GLU A 256 -7.74 -6.66 -30.96
C GLU A 256 -6.90 -6.70 -29.68
N LEU A 257 -6.28 -7.85 -29.39
CA LEU A 257 -5.45 -7.99 -28.21
C LEU A 257 -4.13 -7.20 -28.36
N PRO A 258 -3.71 -6.42 -27.35
CA PRO A 258 -2.46 -5.67 -27.43
C PRO A 258 -1.24 -6.58 -27.31
N ASP A 259 -0.12 -6.25 -27.94
CA ASP A 259 1.15 -7.00 -27.81
C ASP A 259 1.58 -7.21 -26.34
N SER A 260 1.20 -6.30 -25.45
CA SER A 260 1.51 -6.38 -24.02
C SER A 260 0.86 -7.57 -23.31
N ILE A 261 -0.34 -8.05 -23.72
CA ILE A 261 -0.94 -9.24 -23.10
C ILE A 261 -0.18 -10.52 -23.48
N PHE A 262 0.39 -10.57 -24.68
CA PHE A 262 1.23 -11.68 -25.11
C PHE A 262 2.59 -11.68 -24.40
N ARG A 263 3.16 -10.50 -24.13
CA ARG A 263 4.36 -10.37 -23.28
C ARG A 263 4.09 -10.83 -21.84
N PHE A 264 2.94 -10.44 -21.30
CA PHE A 264 2.47 -10.92 -20.00
C PHE A 264 2.31 -12.44 -19.95
N TRP A 265 1.69 -13.03 -20.97
CA TRP A 265 1.58 -14.49 -21.07
C TRP A 265 2.96 -15.16 -21.11
N ALA A 266 3.89 -14.64 -21.93
CA ALA A 266 5.25 -15.16 -22.01
C ALA A 266 5.97 -15.08 -20.65
N PHE A 267 5.80 -13.98 -19.91
CA PHE A 267 6.34 -13.81 -18.57
C PHE A 267 5.84 -14.92 -17.62
N PHE A 268 4.52 -15.13 -17.53
CA PHE A 268 3.95 -16.17 -16.66
C PHE A 268 4.39 -17.60 -17.04
N GLN A 269 4.54 -17.89 -18.33
CA GLN A 269 5.04 -19.19 -18.79
C GLN A 269 6.51 -19.40 -18.42
N ALA A 270 7.30 -18.32 -18.33
CA ALA A 270 8.72 -18.36 -18.01
C ALA A 270 9.03 -18.28 -16.50
N CYS A 271 8.05 -17.93 -15.65
CA CYS A 271 8.19 -17.91 -14.20
C CYS A 271 8.55 -19.30 -13.65
N GLY A 272 9.65 -19.34 -12.86
CA GLY A 272 10.08 -20.53 -12.13
C GLY A 272 9.40 -20.65 -10.77
N PRO A 273 9.84 -21.59 -9.91
CA PRO A 273 9.24 -21.79 -8.59
C PRO A 273 9.29 -20.55 -7.71
N ILE A 274 10.39 -19.81 -7.72
CA ILE A 274 10.57 -18.62 -6.88
C ILE A 274 9.66 -17.49 -7.36
N GLU A 275 9.63 -17.21 -8.67
CA GLU A 275 8.76 -16.16 -9.21
C GLU A 275 7.28 -16.48 -8.99
N ARG A 276 6.89 -17.76 -9.12
CA ARG A 276 5.52 -18.21 -8.81
C ARG A 276 5.19 -18.04 -7.34
N GLN A 277 6.10 -18.42 -6.44
CA GLN A 277 5.92 -18.20 -5.01
C GLN A 277 5.72 -16.71 -4.70
N VAL A 278 6.50 -15.81 -5.31
CA VAL A 278 6.31 -14.36 -5.09
C VAL A 278 4.98 -13.89 -5.66
N LEU A 279 4.59 -14.35 -6.85
CA LEU A 279 3.27 -14.02 -7.41
C LEU A 279 2.14 -14.50 -6.49
N ASP A 280 2.27 -15.69 -5.88
CA ASP A 280 1.33 -16.20 -4.88
C ASP A 280 1.34 -15.33 -3.60
N GLU A 281 2.51 -14.90 -3.12
CA GLU A 281 2.65 -13.96 -1.98
C GLU A 281 2.07 -12.56 -2.28
N LEU A 282 2.07 -12.14 -3.56
CA LEU A 282 1.40 -10.93 -4.05
C LEU A 282 -0.09 -11.17 -4.34
N GLU A 283 -0.56 -12.41 -4.17
CA GLU A 283 -1.90 -12.87 -4.50
C GLU A 283 -2.31 -12.62 -5.97
N LEU A 284 -1.34 -12.64 -6.88
CA LEU A 284 -1.54 -12.42 -8.31
C LEU A 284 -1.59 -13.73 -9.08
N SER A 285 -2.69 -13.96 -9.80
CA SER A 285 -2.85 -15.15 -10.65
C SER A 285 -3.47 -14.83 -12.00
N PRO A 286 -2.99 -15.41 -13.12
CA PRO A 286 -3.67 -15.28 -14.40
C PRO A 286 -5.08 -15.83 -14.30
N PHE A 287 -6.05 -15.10 -14.85
CA PHE A 287 -7.46 -15.48 -14.79
C PHE A 287 -8.23 -14.91 -15.97
N GLY A 288 -9.53 -15.23 -16.08
CA GLY A 288 -10.42 -14.69 -17.09
C GLY A 288 -9.96 -15.06 -18.49
N ILE A 289 -9.60 -14.06 -19.31
CA ILE A 289 -9.17 -14.33 -20.68
C ILE A 289 -7.92 -15.20 -20.77
N MET A 290 -7.07 -15.22 -19.73
CA MET A 290 -5.85 -16.03 -19.72
C MET A 290 -6.12 -17.54 -19.71
N ASP A 291 -7.28 -17.99 -19.18
CA ASP A 291 -7.70 -19.40 -19.23
C ASP A 291 -7.90 -19.90 -20.67
N LEU A 292 -8.07 -18.97 -21.62
CA LEU A 292 -8.26 -19.24 -23.04
C LEU A 292 -6.95 -19.22 -23.83
N PHE A 293 -5.86 -18.75 -23.25
CA PHE A 293 -4.55 -18.75 -23.92
C PHE A 293 -3.96 -20.16 -23.92
N ASP A 294 -4.05 -20.87 -22.79
CA ASP A 294 -3.58 -22.26 -22.70
C ASP A 294 -4.55 -23.27 -23.33
N ALA A 295 -5.82 -22.89 -23.53
CA ALA A 295 -6.81 -23.73 -24.20
C ALA A 295 -7.74 -22.92 -25.14
N PRO A 296 -7.26 -22.45 -26.30
CA PRO A 296 -8.04 -21.61 -27.22
C PRO A 296 -9.27 -22.29 -27.83
N THR A 297 -9.47 -23.59 -27.66
CA THR A 297 -10.67 -24.31 -28.11
C THR A 297 -11.72 -24.53 -27.01
N ARG A 298 -11.39 -24.20 -25.75
CA ARG A 298 -12.24 -24.44 -24.58
C ARG A 298 -13.54 -23.65 -24.68
N ARG A 299 -14.68 -24.32 -24.56
CA ARG A 299 -16.02 -23.72 -24.68
C ARG A 299 -16.59 -23.34 -23.32
N SER A 300 -17.53 -22.41 -23.32
CA SER A 300 -18.38 -22.13 -22.17
C SER A 300 -19.34 -23.29 -21.88
N ARG A 301 -19.89 -23.29 -20.66
CA ARG A 301 -21.02 -24.14 -20.26
C ARG A 301 -22.22 -23.90 -21.19
N ASP A 302 -23.06 -24.93 -21.35
CA ASP A 302 -24.27 -24.83 -22.17
C ASP A 302 -25.17 -23.68 -21.70
N GLY A 303 -25.62 -22.86 -22.64
CA GLY A 303 -26.50 -21.72 -22.37
C GLY A 303 -25.82 -20.49 -21.75
N VAL A 304 -24.50 -20.52 -21.53
CA VAL A 304 -23.74 -19.38 -20.99
C VAL A 304 -22.87 -18.76 -22.08
N ASP A 305 -22.99 -17.45 -22.28
CA ASP A 305 -22.15 -16.70 -23.20
C ASP A 305 -20.68 -16.71 -22.74
N VAL A 306 -19.73 -16.93 -23.66
CA VAL A 306 -18.31 -16.97 -23.28
C VAL A 306 -17.78 -15.61 -22.83
N ARG A 307 -18.40 -14.51 -23.27
CA ARG A 307 -17.97 -13.13 -22.96
C ARG A 307 -18.15 -12.73 -21.50
N VAL A 308 -18.86 -13.53 -20.71
CA VAL A 308 -18.99 -13.34 -19.26
C VAL A 308 -17.97 -14.15 -18.46
N HIS A 309 -17.05 -14.86 -19.13
CA HIS A 309 -15.98 -15.55 -18.42
C HIS A 309 -15.01 -14.55 -17.77
N GLY A 310 -14.83 -14.68 -16.45
CA GLY A 310 -13.98 -13.81 -15.66
C GLY A 310 -14.57 -12.43 -15.41
N ARG A 311 -15.83 -12.21 -15.77
CA ARG A 311 -16.52 -10.93 -15.62
C ARG A 311 -17.21 -10.87 -14.26
N TYR A 312 -16.77 -9.94 -13.41
CA TYR A 312 -17.37 -9.65 -12.11
C TYR A 312 -18.65 -8.82 -12.25
N TYR A 313 -19.44 -8.80 -11.19
CA TYR A 313 -20.77 -8.17 -11.18
C TYR A 313 -20.73 -6.70 -11.64
N ARG A 314 -19.68 -5.96 -11.26
CA ARG A 314 -19.51 -4.53 -11.55
C ARG A 314 -18.68 -4.24 -12.81
N ASP A 315 -18.18 -5.26 -13.51
CA ASP A 315 -17.32 -5.06 -14.68
C ASP A 315 -18.10 -4.42 -15.83
N PRO A 316 -17.76 -3.17 -16.22
CA PRO A 316 -18.38 -2.55 -17.36
C PRO A 316 -17.95 -3.29 -18.65
N PRO A 317 -18.72 -3.19 -19.75
CA PRO A 317 -18.43 -3.91 -21.00
C PRO A 317 -17.02 -3.68 -21.56
N GLU A 318 -16.43 -2.51 -21.32
CA GLU A 318 -15.06 -2.14 -21.70
C GLU A 318 -13.98 -2.94 -20.96
N PHE A 319 -14.29 -3.47 -19.77
CA PHE A 319 -13.34 -4.15 -18.91
C PHE A 319 -13.29 -5.65 -19.23
N LEU A 320 -12.08 -6.16 -19.49
CA LEU A 320 -11.83 -7.55 -19.82
C LEU A 320 -10.75 -8.15 -18.92
N THR A 321 -11.19 -8.90 -17.89
CA THR A 321 -10.34 -9.48 -16.84
C THR A 321 -9.28 -10.44 -17.39
N PHE A 322 -8.02 -10.22 -17.01
CA PHE A 322 -6.90 -11.11 -17.36
C PHE A 322 -6.09 -11.61 -16.14
N MET A 323 -6.27 -11.00 -14.97
CA MET A 323 -5.55 -11.37 -13.75
C MET A 323 -6.45 -11.16 -12.54
N HIS A 324 -6.47 -12.14 -11.65
CA HIS A 324 -7.06 -12.02 -10.33
C HIS A 324 -6.00 -11.56 -9.35
N GLY A 325 -6.41 -10.73 -8.40
CA GLY A 325 -5.62 -10.33 -7.25
C GLY A 325 -6.13 -11.00 -5.97
N GLY A 326 -5.70 -10.43 -4.86
CA GLY A 326 -5.97 -10.90 -3.52
C GLY A 326 -7.40 -10.75 -3.00
N THR A 327 -7.50 -10.29 -1.75
CA THR A 327 -8.78 -10.16 -1.04
C THR A 327 -9.77 -9.21 -1.73
N ASP A 328 -11.03 -9.31 -1.33
CA ASP A 328 -12.12 -8.38 -1.71
C ASP A 328 -12.44 -8.29 -3.21
N GLY A 329 -12.05 -9.33 -3.94
CA GLY A 329 -12.31 -9.44 -5.37
C GLY A 329 -11.46 -8.48 -6.18
N LEU A 330 -10.22 -8.22 -5.78
CA LEU A 330 -9.25 -7.52 -6.61
C LEU A 330 -9.07 -8.27 -7.93
N HIS A 331 -9.11 -7.55 -9.03
CA HIS A 331 -8.81 -8.10 -10.34
C HIS A 331 -8.43 -6.98 -11.31
N PHE A 332 -7.76 -7.37 -12.39
CA PHE A 332 -7.17 -6.49 -13.37
C PHE A 332 -7.73 -6.83 -14.75
N GLY A 333 -8.04 -5.80 -15.52
CA GLY A 333 -8.66 -5.92 -16.82
C GLY A 333 -8.02 -5.03 -17.87
N LEU A 334 -8.01 -5.52 -19.10
CA LEU A 334 -7.75 -4.70 -20.29
C LEU A 334 -8.97 -3.81 -20.52
N TRP A 335 -8.75 -2.55 -20.89
CA TRP A 335 -9.80 -1.57 -21.09
C TRP A 335 -9.99 -1.21 -22.57
N PHE A 336 -11.20 -1.42 -23.12
CA PHE A 336 -11.52 -1.21 -24.53
C PHE A 336 -12.59 -0.14 -24.73
N ASP A 337 -12.22 1.14 -24.64
CA ASP A 337 -13.19 2.25 -24.77
C ASP A 337 -13.98 2.21 -26.08
N ASP A 338 -13.28 1.98 -27.20
CA ASP A 338 -13.86 1.94 -28.54
C ASP A 338 -14.42 0.56 -28.92
N GLY A 339 -14.32 -0.42 -28.01
CA GLY A 339 -14.68 -1.81 -28.26
C GLY A 339 -13.68 -2.59 -29.12
N ARG A 340 -12.58 -2.00 -29.56
CA ARG A 340 -11.62 -2.67 -30.47
C ARG A 340 -10.21 -2.66 -29.94
N THR A 341 -9.70 -1.48 -29.57
CA THR A 341 -8.31 -1.27 -29.17
C THR A 341 -8.19 -1.06 -27.67
N CYS A 342 -7.13 -1.60 -27.09
CA CYS A 342 -6.88 -1.50 -25.66
C CYS A 342 -6.29 -0.13 -25.30
N ALA A 343 -6.98 0.62 -24.45
CA ALA A 343 -6.53 1.93 -23.95
C ALA A 343 -5.56 1.83 -22.76
N GLY A 344 -5.58 0.71 -22.02
CA GLY A 344 -4.71 0.49 -20.87
C GLY A 344 -5.22 -0.64 -19.98
N VAL A 345 -4.67 -0.72 -18.77
CA VAL A 345 -5.12 -1.63 -17.72
C VAL A 345 -5.81 -0.84 -16.62
N ALA A 346 -6.88 -1.40 -16.07
CA ALA A 346 -7.53 -0.90 -14.86
C ALA A 346 -7.66 -2.03 -13.84
N ALA A 347 -7.85 -1.67 -12.57
CA ALA A 347 -7.97 -2.63 -11.48
C ALA A 347 -8.82 -2.07 -10.34
N TYR A 348 -9.64 -2.92 -9.75
CA TYR A 348 -10.42 -2.55 -8.57
C TYR A 348 -10.85 -3.77 -7.76
N TYR A 349 -11.34 -3.49 -6.56
CA TYR A 349 -11.90 -4.47 -5.63
C TYR A 349 -13.42 -4.52 -5.83
N ASN A 350 -13.93 -5.62 -6.39
CA ASN A 350 -15.36 -5.75 -6.64
C ASN A 350 -16.21 -5.58 -5.36
N ASN A 351 -15.69 -5.98 -4.19
CA ASN A 351 -16.44 -5.99 -2.94
C ASN A 351 -16.21 -4.75 -2.05
N ASP A 352 -15.15 -3.96 -2.27
CA ASP A 352 -14.81 -2.81 -1.41
C ASP A 352 -15.34 -1.46 -1.93
N GLY A 353 -15.96 -1.47 -3.12
CA GLY A 353 -16.71 -0.31 -3.63
C GLY A 353 -15.87 0.87 -4.12
N GLY A 354 -14.54 0.74 -4.15
CA GLY A 354 -13.67 1.66 -4.88
C GLY A 354 -13.92 1.61 -6.39
N GLY A 355 -13.80 2.75 -7.06
CA GLY A 355 -13.87 2.83 -8.52
C GLY A 355 -12.79 2.02 -9.24
N VAL A 356 -13.04 1.71 -10.51
CA VAL A 356 -12.16 1.05 -11.48
C VAL A 356 -10.86 1.82 -11.72
N GLY A 357 -10.90 3.14 -11.54
CA GLY A 357 -9.80 4.05 -11.86
C GLY A 357 -9.63 4.25 -13.37
N LEU A 358 -8.80 5.22 -13.76
CA LEU A 358 -8.50 5.46 -15.16
C LEU A 358 -7.62 4.33 -15.73
N PRO A 359 -7.91 3.83 -16.94
CA PRO A 359 -7.07 2.82 -17.55
C PRO A 359 -5.72 3.40 -17.95
N SER A 360 -4.64 2.74 -17.57
CA SER A 360 -3.27 3.14 -17.90
C SER A 360 -2.31 1.95 -17.96
N GLY A 361 -1.17 2.15 -18.59
CA GLY A 361 -0.08 1.18 -18.61
C GLY A 361 -0.41 -0.17 -19.27
N THR A 362 0.38 -1.18 -18.91
CA THR A 362 0.30 -2.55 -19.46
C THR A 362 0.05 -3.60 -18.37
N PRO A 363 -0.30 -4.85 -18.74
CA PRO A 363 -0.41 -5.94 -17.78
C PRO A 363 0.84 -6.17 -16.92
N LEU A 364 2.04 -6.05 -17.47
CA LEU A 364 3.28 -6.20 -16.69
C LEU A 364 3.58 -4.95 -15.85
N GLU A 365 3.16 -3.76 -16.29
CA GLU A 365 3.23 -2.58 -15.44
C GLU A 365 2.28 -2.68 -14.24
N ALA A 366 1.11 -3.30 -14.38
CA ALA A 366 0.22 -3.58 -13.26
C ALA A 366 0.86 -4.55 -12.25
N VAL A 367 1.48 -5.64 -12.72
CA VAL A 367 2.27 -6.55 -11.85
C VAL A 367 3.41 -5.79 -11.17
N ARG A 368 4.12 -4.95 -11.91
CA ARG A 368 5.21 -4.11 -11.39
C ARG A 368 4.72 -3.17 -10.28
N THR A 369 3.61 -2.47 -10.49
CA THR A 369 3.03 -1.56 -9.48
C THR A 369 2.66 -2.30 -8.19
N THR A 370 2.03 -3.48 -8.29
CA THR A 370 1.71 -4.30 -7.11
C THR A 370 2.97 -4.78 -6.39
N LEU A 371 3.99 -5.20 -7.16
CA LEU A 371 5.29 -5.62 -6.64
C LEU A 371 5.97 -4.46 -5.88
N GLU A 372 5.96 -3.25 -6.43
CA GLU A 372 6.61 -2.09 -5.79
C GLU A 372 5.87 -1.62 -4.53
N SER A 373 4.54 -1.72 -4.47
CA SER A 373 3.79 -1.50 -3.23
C SER A 373 4.21 -2.49 -2.12
N HIS A 374 4.36 -3.77 -2.47
CA HIS A 374 4.85 -4.77 -1.51
C HIS A 374 6.31 -4.57 -1.16
N TRP A 375 7.15 -4.18 -2.13
CA TRP A 375 8.55 -3.82 -1.88
C TRP A 375 8.67 -2.70 -0.87
N HIS A 376 7.86 -1.64 -1.02
CA HIS A 376 7.79 -0.56 -0.04
C HIS A 376 7.45 -1.12 1.34
N HIS A 377 6.42 -1.96 1.50
CA HIS A 377 6.08 -2.53 2.82
C HIS A 377 7.17 -3.43 3.43
N VAL A 378 7.91 -4.20 2.63
CA VAL A 378 9.01 -5.05 3.16
C VAL A 378 10.32 -4.28 3.39
N ASN A 379 10.41 -3.04 2.90
CA ASN A 379 11.59 -2.20 2.99
C ASN A 379 11.37 -0.93 3.83
N ASP A 380 10.14 -0.60 4.17
CA ASP A 380 9.76 0.54 5.00
C ASP A 380 10.29 0.33 6.43
N PRO A 381 11.19 1.21 6.92
CA PRO A 381 11.70 1.17 8.29
C PRO A 381 10.60 1.12 9.34
N ALA A 382 9.48 1.82 9.13
CA ALA A 382 8.36 1.84 10.07
C ALA A 382 7.70 0.45 10.22
N TYR A 383 7.58 -0.29 9.12
CA TYR A 383 7.09 -1.67 9.12
C TYR A 383 8.11 -2.68 9.64
N LEU A 384 9.40 -2.34 9.52
CA LEU A 384 10.50 -3.12 10.09
C LEU A 384 10.68 -2.86 11.61
N GLY A 385 9.83 -2.01 12.20
CA GLY A 385 9.88 -1.65 13.62
C GLY A 385 10.99 -0.66 13.98
N GLU A 386 11.66 -0.04 13.01
CA GLU A 386 12.83 0.85 13.24
C GLU A 386 12.49 2.15 13.99
N ASP A 387 11.21 2.51 14.09
CA ASP A 387 10.80 3.77 14.72
C ASP A 387 10.20 3.64 16.14
N ASP A 388 9.92 2.45 16.70
CA ASP A 388 9.57 2.35 18.15
C ASP A 388 9.55 0.92 18.78
N ASP A 389 9.71 -0.18 18.01
CA ASP A 389 9.71 -1.54 18.61
C ASP A 389 10.55 -2.55 17.80
N GLU A 390 11.86 -2.25 17.62
CA GLU A 390 12.87 -3.12 16.94
C GLU A 390 13.19 -4.42 17.73
N THR A 391 12.31 -4.88 18.62
CA THR A 391 12.52 -6.13 19.38
C THR A 391 12.32 -7.39 18.53
N MET A 392 11.86 -7.26 17.28
CA MET A 392 11.83 -8.37 16.34
C MET A 392 13.26 -8.71 15.90
N PRO A 393 13.79 -9.91 16.24
CA PRO A 393 15.09 -10.35 15.75
C PRO A 393 15.11 -10.25 14.22
N TYR A 394 16.30 -10.04 13.63
CA TYR A 394 16.50 -10.16 12.18
C TYR A 394 16.04 -11.55 11.72
N GLU A 395 14.75 -11.68 11.44
CA GLU A 395 14.20 -12.90 10.91
C GLU A 395 14.80 -13.05 9.51
N THR A 396 15.35 -14.22 9.23
CA THR A 396 15.88 -14.57 7.91
C THR A 396 14.80 -14.47 6.82
N GLU A 397 13.54 -14.57 7.22
CA GLU A 397 12.35 -14.53 6.37
C GLU A 397 12.15 -13.17 5.65
N PRO A 398 12.21 -12.00 6.33
CA PRO A 398 12.18 -10.70 5.66
C PRO A 398 13.28 -10.49 4.60
N ALA A 399 14.51 -10.91 4.87
CA ALA A 399 15.62 -10.73 3.92
C ALA A 399 15.45 -11.61 2.68
N GLU A 400 15.11 -12.88 2.88
CA GLU A 400 14.85 -13.79 1.76
C GLU A 400 13.64 -13.32 0.94
N ARG A 401 12.58 -12.85 1.60
CA ARG A 401 11.40 -12.28 0.92
C ARG A 401 11.78 -11.08 0.04
N ARG A 402 12.60 -10.14 0.54
CA ARG A 402 13.15 -9.05 -0.28
C ARG A 402 13.93 -9.59 -1.48
N HIS A 403 14.79 -10.58 -1.28
CA HIS A 403 15.57 -11.17 -2.37
C HIS A 403 14.69 -11.81 -3.44
N ARG A 404 13.61 -12.50 -3.05
CA ARG A 404 12.63 -13.08 -3.99
C ARG A 404 11.88 -11.98 -4.76
N ILE A 405 11.39 -10.94 -4.10
CA ILE A 405 10.72 -9.79 -4.75
C ILE A 405 11.66 -9.10 -5.75
N ARG A 406 12.91 -8.85 -5.35
CA ARG A 406 13.93 -8.26 -6.23
C ARG A 406 14.21 -9.12 -7.45
N LEU A 407 14.30 -10.44 -7.28
CA LEU A 407 14.48 -11.39 -8.39
C LEU A 407 13.30 -11.34 -9.37
N LEU A 408 12.07 -11.32 -8.87
CA LEU A 408 10.87 -11.19 -9.70
C LEU A 408 10.87 -9.87 -10.47
N ARG A 409 11.23 -8.75 -9.81
CA ARG A 409 11.41 -7.44 -10.44
C ARG A 409 12.40 -7.52 -11.62
N GLU A 410 13.60 -8.03 -11.38
CA GLU A 410 14.62 -8.12 -12.42
C GLU A 410 14.18 -9.01 -13.58
N PHE A 411 13.46 -10.09 -13.28
CA PHE A 411 12.93 -10.98 -14.30
C PHE A 411 11.84 -10.30 -15.15
N LEU A 412 10.89 -9.62 -14.51
CA LEU A 412 9.85 -8.83 -15.17
C LEU A 412 10.47 -7.76 -16.08
N MET A 413 11.52 -7.08 -15.61
CA MET A 413 12.28 -6.07 -16.35
C MET A 413 12.89 -6.58 -17.67
N THR A 414 13.05 -7.90 -17.82
CA THR A 414 13.51 -8.51 -19.09
C THR A 414 12.41 -8.63 -20.15
N PHE A 415 11.13 -8.50 -19.77
CA PHE A 415 9.98 -8.52 -20.67
C PHE A 415 9.46 -7.11 -20.96
N GLU A 416 9.41 -6.26 -19.95
CA GLU A 416 8.89 -4.88 -20.00
C GLU A 416 9.44 -4.08 -18.80
N THR A 417 9.38 -2.75 -18.82
CA THR A 417 9.83 -1.83 -17.73
C THR A 417 11.33 -1.85 -17.41
N GLY A 418 12.19 -2.43 -18.26
CA GLY A 418 13.65 -2.43 -18.05
C GLY A 418 14.31 -1.05 -18.09
N ASP A 419 13.60 -0.05 -18.61
CA ASP A 419 13.94 1.37 -18.64
C ASP A 419 13.53 2.14 -17.36
N ARG A 420 12.79 1.50 -16.45
CA ARG A 420 12.28 2.07 -15.19
C ARG A 420 13.07 1.53 -14.02
N LEU A 421 14.10 2.25 -13.59
CA LEU A 421 15.04 1.79 -12.56
C LEU A 421 14.54 2.08 -11.13
N GLU A 422 13.54 2.94 -11.00
CA GLU A 422 12.94 3.33 -9.73
C GLU A 422 12.32 2.12 -9.01
N GLU A 423 12.35 2.14 -7.67
CA GLU A 423 11.84 1.07 -6.81
C GLU A 423 10.93 1.64 -5.72
N GLY A 424 10.00 0.81 -5.20
CA GLY A 424 9.13 1.15 -4.09
C GLY A 424 8.25 2.37 -4.38
N GLU A 425 8.27 3.32 -3.44
CA GLU A 425 7.50 4.56 -3.53
C GLU A 425 7.97 5.45 -4.70
N GLU A 426 9.28 5.50 -4.98
CA GLU A 426 9.81 6.30 -6.09
C GLU A 426 9.25 5.84 -7.44
N TYR A 427 9.10 4.53 -7.64
CA TYR A 427 8.44 3.99 -8.84
C TYR A 427 6.98 4.45 -8.90
N ARG A 428 6.25 4.33 -7.79
CA ARG A 428 4.82 4.67 -7.73
C ARG A 428 4.59 6.15 -7.98
N ASP A 429 5.43 7.03 -7.44
CA ASP A 429 5.32 8.47 -7.63
C ASP A 429 5.70 8.88 -9.05
N THR A 430 6.73 8.27 -9.62
CA THR A 430 7.22 8.60 -10.97
C THR A 430 6.24 8.18 -12.06
N TYR A 431 5.62 7.02 -11.92
CA TYR A 431 4.69 6.45 -12.92
C TYR A 431 3.23 6.57 -12.51
N ARG A 432 2.91 7.47 -11.58
CA ARG A 432 1.53 7.87 -11.27
C ARG A 432 0.92 8.63 -12.44
N ASP A 433 -0.41 8.73 -12.46
CA ASP A 433 -1.11 9.65 -13.34
C ASP A 433 -0.51 11.07 -13.29
N PRO A 434 -0.37 11.75 -14.44
CA PRO A 434 0.11 13.12 -14.49
C PRO A 434 -0.68 14.04 -13.56
N GLN A 435 0.02 14.99 -12.93
CA GLN A 435 -0.58 15.98 -12.02
C GLN A 435 -1.76 16.71 -12.66
N GLU A 436 -1.70 17.01 -13.96
CA GLU A 436 -2.80 17.64 -14.70
C GLU A 436 -4.08 16.79 -14.68
N ILE A 437 -3.97 15.46 -14.83
CA ILE A 437 -5.11 14.54 -14.76
C ILE A 437 -5.61 14.43 -13.32
N LEU A 438 -4.71 14.41 -12.33
CA LEU A 438 -5.10 14.42 -10.91
C LEU A 438 -5.88 15.68 -10.54
N GLU A 439 -5.49 16.85 -11.04
CA GLU A 439 -6.11 18.14 -10.70
C GLU A 439 -7.40 18.40 -11.49
N HIS A 440 -7.38 18.13 -12.79
CA HIS A 440 -8.41 18.58 -13.73
C HIS A 440 -9.22 17.45 -14.37
N GLY A 441 -8.85 16.20 -14.12
CA GLY A 441 -9.47 15.03 -14.75
C GLY A 441 -9.06 14.86 -16.22
N HIS A 442 -9.32 13.67 -16.74
CA HIS A 442 -9.00 13.31 -18.12
C HIS A 442 -9.85 14.15 -19.10
N PRO A 443 -9.24 14.84 -20.08
CA PRO A 443 -9.93 15.83 -20.90
C PRO A 443 -11.08 15.25 -21.73
N ASP A 444 -10.96 13.98 -22.14
CA ASP A 444 -11.91 13.31 -23.02
C ASP A 444 -12.89 12.37 -22.33
N ARG A 445 -12.84 12.25 -20.99
CA ARG A 445 -13.70 11.33 -20.24
C ARG A 445 -14.70 12.08 -19.38
N ILE A 446 -15.96 11.75 -19.56
CA ILE A 446 -17.05 12.20 -18.69
C ILE A 446 -17.04 11.34 -17.42
N GLU A 447 -17.21 11.98 -16.26
CA GLU A 447 -17.24 11.33 -14.95
C GLU A 447 -18.37 10.28 -14.82
N THR A 448 -18.04 9.10 -14.27
CA THR A 448 -18.95 7.99 -13.98
C THR A 448 -18.68 7.42 -12.58
N LEU A 449 -19.70 6.81 -11.96
CA LEU A 449 -19.63 6.23 -10.61
C LEU A 449 -18.68 5.05 -10.48
N ASP A 450 -18.37 4.40 -11.60
CA ASP A 450 -17.38 3.32 -11.65
C ASP A 450 -15.94 3.85 -11.69
N GLY A 451 -15.71 5.16 -11.72
CA GLY A 451 -14.36 5.76 -11.70
C GLY A 451 -13.54 5.61 -12.98
N GLY A 452 -13.99 4.83 -13.97
CA GLY A 452 -13.26 4.63 -15.24
C GLY A 452 -13.52 5.73 -16.28
N GLY A 453 -14.62 6.46 -16.13
CA GLY A 453 -15.04 7.54 -17.02
C GLY A 453 -15.46 7.07 -18.41
N ALA A 454 -16.45 7.74 -18.99
CA ALA A 454 -16.96 7.43 -20.33
C ALA A 454 -16.20 8.22 -21.41
N LEU A 455 -15.50 7.52 -22.33
CA LEU A 455 -14.88 8.14 -23.50
C LEU A 455 -15.94 8.44 -24.56
N VAL A 456 -16.55 9.61 -24.47
CA VAL A 456 -17.61 10.11 -25.35
C VAL A 456 -17.67 11.62 -25.31
N HIS A 457 -18.02 12.24 -26.44
CA HIS A 457 -18.30 13.67 -26.51
C HIS A 457 -19.80 13.92 -26.49
N GLY A 458 -20.22 14.99 -25.83
CA GLY A 458 -21.61 15.41 -25.77
C GLY A 458 -21.95 16.04 -24.44
N GLU A 459 -23.07 16.75 -24.40
CA GLU A 459 -23.63 17.28 -23.15
C GLU A 459 -24.37 16.18 -22.40
N THR A 460 -24.29 16.22 -21.07
CA THR A 460 -25.09 15.38 -20.19
C THR A 460 -26.20 16.18 -19.49
N ALA A 461 -27.30 15.53 -19.14
CA ALA A 461 -28.43 16.12 -18.42
C ALA A 461 -28.10 16.29 -16.94
N ILE A 462 -27.37 15.32 -16.37
CA ILE A 462 -26.70 15.44 -15.08
C ILE A 462 -25.39 16.19 -15.33
N ASP A 463 -25.15 17.26 -14.58
CA ASP A 463 -23.88 18.00 -14.66
C ASP A 463 -22.73 17.10 -14.20
N ARG A 464 -21.73 16.91 -15.06
CA ARG A 464 -20.62 15.99 -14.85
C ARG A 464 -19.31 16.68 -15.13
N LYS A 465 -18.32 16.42 -14.28
CA LYS A 465 -16.96 16.89 -14.51
C LYS A 465 -16.22 15.91 -15.40
N ARG A 466 -14.93 16.18 -15.58
CA ARG A 466 -13.98 15.24 -16.17
C ARG A 466 -13.66 14.15 -15.16
N GLN A 467 -13.56 12.90 -15.63
CA GLN A 467 -13.19 11.79 -14.76
C GLN A 467 -11.78 11.99 -14.19
N LYS A 468 -11.67 11.90 -12.87
CA LYS A 468 -10.38 11.90 -12.15
C LYS A 468 -9.97 10.46 -11.80
N PRO A 469 -8.68 10.22 -11.49
CA PRO A 469 -8.22 8.90 -11.02
C PRO A 469 -8.79 8.46 -9.67
N TYR A 470 -9.44 9.38 -8.95
CA TYR A 470 -10.09 9.15 -7.67
C TYR A 470 -11.54 9.63 -7.72
N ASP A 471 -12.39 9.02 -6.90
CA ASP A 471 -13.82 9.34 -6.86
C ASP A 471 -14.05 10.76 -6.33
N ASP A 472 -14.88 11.55 -7.02
CA ASP A 472 -15.46 12.77 -6.43
C ASP A 472 -16.53 12.33 -5.42
N TYR A 473 -16.14 12.31 -4.14
CA TYR A 473 -16.99 11.81 -3.05
C TYR A 473 -18.37 12.49 -3.01
N GLU A 474 -18.44 13.80 -3.29
CA GLU A 474 -19.69 14.55 -3.26
C GLU A 474 -20.59 14.14 -4.43
N PHE A 475 -20.04 14.08 -5.65
CA PHE A 475 -20.75 13.58 -6.82
C PHE A 475 -21.28 12.16 -6.60
N CYS A 476 -20.40 11.25 -6.18
CA CYS A 476 -20.73 9.85 -5.93
C CYS A 476 -21.83 9.68 -4.86
N THR A 477 -21.73 10.42 -3.76
CA THR A 477 -22.71 10.36 -2.66
C THR A 477 -24.07 10.90 -3.10
N ASN A 478 -24.09 12.04 -3.80
CA ASN A 478 -25.33 12.66 -4.25
C ASN A 478 -26.04 11.80 -5.30
N LEU A 479 -25.31 11.25 -6.26
CA LEU A 479 -25.91 10.46 -7.33
C LEU A 479 -26.40 9.08 -6.84
N LYS A 480 -25.66 8.44 -5.92
CA LYS A 480 -26.11 7.21 -5.24
C LYS A 480 -27.37 7.41 -4.40
N LYS A 481 -27.63 8.63 -3.95
CA LYS A 481 -28.87 8.99 -3.24
C LYS A 481 -30.00 9.31 -4.21
N GLU A 482 -29.74 10.13 -5.23
CA GLU A 482 -30.75 10.62 -6.15
C GLU A 482 -31.38 9.49 -6.99
N LEU A 483 -30.57 8.59 -7.55
CA LEU A 483 -31.07 7.58 -8.50
C LEU A 483 -31.96 6.51 -7.84
N PRO A 484 -31.59 5.91 -6.68
CA PRO A 484 -32.41 4.87 -6.06
C PRO A 484 -33.58 5.41 -5.22
N GLU A 485 -33.43 6.57 -4.56
CA GLU A 485 -34.45 7.07 -3.61
C GLU A 485 -35.58 7.87 -4.29
N ALA A 486 -35.42 8.27 -5.56
CA ALA A 486 -36.40 9.05 -6.30
C ALA A 486 -36.77 8.42 -7.66
N PRO A 487 -37.66 7.40 -7.69
CA PRO A 487 -38.02 6.68 -8.92
C PRO A 487 -38.50 7.58 -10.07
N ALA A 488 -39.23 8.66 -9.76
CA ALA A 488 -39.69 9.61 -10.77
C ALA A 488 -38.53 10.43 -11.39
N ALA A 489 -37.48 10.73 -10.61
CA ALA A 489 -36.29 11.40 -11.10
C ALA A 489 -35.46 10.45 -11.98
N LEU A 490 -35.29 9.19 -11.55
CA LEU A 490 -34.66 8.15 -12.35
C LEU A 490 -35.34 8.00 -13.73
N GLU A 491 -36.66 7.84 -13.76
CA GLU A 491 -37.40 7.71 -15.03
C GLU A 491 -37.26 8.95 -15.92
N ALA A 492 -37.22 10.15 -15.34
CA ALA A 492 -36.98 11.37 -16.08
C ALA A 492 -35.57 11.40 -16.72
N HIS A 493 -34.55 11.01 -15.96
CA HIS A 493 -33.16 10.92 -16.45
C HIS A 493 -33.02 9.87 -17.54
N VAL A 494 -33.61 8.69 -17.37
CA VAL A 494 -33.61 7.62 -18.37
C VAL A 494 -34.34 8.06 -19.65
N ALA A 495 -35.51 8.69 -19.53
CA ALA A 495 -36.26 9.19 -20.67
C ALA A 495 -35.48 10.27 -21.46
N GLU A 496 -34.80 11.17 -20.76
CA GLU A 496 -33.96 12.19 -21.37
C GLU A 496 -32.73 11.59 -22.08
N ALA A 497 -32.06 10.62 -21.44
CA ALA A 497 -30.93 9.91 -22.02
C ALA A 497 -31.31 9.18 -23.31
N ARG A 498 -32.47 8.48 -23.33
CA ARG A 498 -33.02 7.85 -24.54
C ARG A 498 -33.26 8.87 -25.65
N ARG A 499 -33.90 9.99 -25.32
CA ARG A 499 -34.24 11.06 -26.27
C ARG A 499 -32.99 11.66 -26.90
N ARG A 500 -31.97 11.99 -26.09
CA ARG A 500 -30.70 12.55 -26.55
C ARG A 500 -29.90 11.55 -27.40
N CYS A 501 -29.84 10.29 -26.99
CA CYS A 501 -29.17 9.24 -27.76
C CYS A 501 -29.82 9.07 -29.15
N ALA A 502 -31.16 9.03 -29.21
CA ALA A 502 -31.90 8.98 -30.48
C ALA A 502 -31.68 10.23 -31.36
N ALA A 503 -31.31 11.36 -30.77
CA ALA A 503 -30.95 12.59 -31.47
C ALA A 503 -29.46 12.66 -31.85
N GLY A 504 -28.69 11.59 -31.65
CA GLY A 504 -27.25 11.53 -31.98
C GLY A 504 -26.31 12.04 -30.90
N ASN A 505 -26.79 12.26 -29.67
CA ASN A 505 -25.95 12.53 -28.50
C ASN A 505 -25.99 11.35 -27.51
N PRO A 506 -25.08 10.37 -27.64
CA PRO A 506 -25.07 9.17 -26.80
C PRO A 506 -24.43 9.37 -25.42
N ALA A 507 -23.87 10.56 -25.12
CA ALA A 507 -23.09 10.79 -23.90
C ALA A 507 -23.90 10.49 -22.62
N ASP A 508 -25.14 10.98 -22.54
CA ASP A 508 -26.02 10.75 -21.41
C ASP A 508 -26.36 9.26 -21.22
N ALA A 509 -26.68 8.56 -22.31
CA ALA A 509 -27.02 7.15 -22.25
C ALA A 509 -25.82 6.30 -21.81
N LEU A 510 -24.61 6.62 -22.29
CA LEU A 510 -23.41 5.91 -21.88
C LEU A 510 -23.08 6.15 -20.40
N ALA A 511 -23.01 7.41 -19.97
CA ALA A 511 -22.62 7.75 -18.61
C ALA A 511 -23.66 7.26 -17.58
N LEU A 512 -24.94 7.54 -17.80
CA LEU A 512 -26.01 7.07 -16.90
C LEU A 512 -26.13 5.54 -16.92
N GLY A 513 -25.98 4.90 -18.09
CA GLY A 513 -26.00 3.44 -18.21
C GLY A 513 -24.92 2.76 -17.37
N ARG A 514 -23.71 3.33 -17.35
CA ARG A 514 -22.59 2.85 -16.50
C ARG A 514 -22.85 3.08 -15.03
N ASP A 515 -23.39 4.23 -14.64
CA ASP A 515 -23.73 4.51 -13.25
C ASP A 515 -24.77 3.53 -12.70
N LEU A 516 -25.84 3.30 -13.46
CA LEU A 516 -26.89 2.35 -13.11
C LEU A 516 -26.35 0.92 -13.06
N HIS A 517 -25.46 0.55 -14.00
CA HIS A 517 -24.75 -0.72 -13.95
C HIS A 517 -24.03 -0.87 -12.61
N TRP A 518 -23.20 0.12 -12.24
CA TRP A 518 -22.38 0.08 -11.03
C TRP A 518 -23.21 -0.03 -9.74
N ILE A 519 -24.27 0.78 -9.60
CA ILE A 519 -25.05 0.88 -8.35
C ILE A 519 -26.23 -0.09 -8.24
N SER A 520 -26.57 -0.79 -9.33
CA SER A 520 -27.76 -1.66 -9.39
C SER A 520 -27.91 -2.61 -8.19
N GLY A 521 -26.82 -3.20 -7.68
CA GLY A 521 -26.88 -4.05 -6.47
C GLY A 521 -27.89 -5.21 -6.52
N GLY A 522 -28.22 -5.70 -7.71
CA GLY A 522 -29.20 -6.73 -7.99
C GLY A 522 -30.62 -6.22 -8.23
N ASP A 523 -30.86 -4.90 -8.22
CA ASP A 523 -32.16 -4.30 -8.51
C ASP A 523 -32.53 -4.49 -10.00
N PRO A 524 -33.57 -5.30 -10.32
CA PRO A 524 -33.88 -5.63 -11.71
C PRO A 524 -34.26 -4.42 -12.58
N SER A 525 -34.81 -3.36 -11.98
CA SER A 525 -35.20 -2.16 -12.72
C SER A 525 -33.97 -1.35 -13.13
N LEU A 526 -33.04 -1.15 -12.19
CA LEU A 526 -31.77 -0.47 -12.47
C LEU A 526 -30.94 -1.25 -13.49
N GLU A 527 -30.88 -2.58 -13.36
CA GLU A 527 -30.17 -3.43 -14.32
C GLU A 527 -30.77 -3.37 -15.73
N HIS A 528 -32.10 -3.35 -15.83
CA HIS A 528 -32.79 -3.24 -17.10
C HIS A 528 -32.49 -1.91 -17.79
N HIS A 529 -32.59 -0.79 -17.06
CA HIS A 529 -32.25 0.53 -17.59
C HIS A 529 -30.77 0.65 -17.94
N ALA A 530 -29.88 0.11 -17.11
CA ALA A 530 -28.45 0.07 -17.38
C ALA A 530 -28.19 -0.64 -18.71
N ASN A 531 -28.72 -1.85 -18.89
CA ASN A 531 -28.55 -2.62 -20.11
C ASN A 531 -29.08 -1.87 -21.34
N GLU A 532 -30.31 -1.35 -21.26
CA GLU A 532 -30.93 -0.64 -22.37
C GLU A 532 -30.11 0.58 -22.81
N LEU A 533 -29.74 1.44 -21.86
CA LEU A 533 -29.00 2.67 -22.15
C LEU A 533 -27.61 2.37 -22.70
N LEU A 534 -26.89 1.40 -22.11
CA LEU A 534 -25.58 0.97 -22.60
C LEU A 534 -25.67 0.44 -24.04
N VAL A 535 -26.61 -0.45 -24.33
CA VAL A 535 -26.80 -1.02 -25.67
C VAL A 535 -27.12 0.07 -26.69
N MET A 536 -28.01 1.01 -26.36
CA MET A 536 -28.32 2.14 -27.22
C MET A 536 -27.09 3.01 -27.49
N ALA A 537 -26.35 3.38 -26.44
CA ALA A 537 -25.19 4.25 -26.54
C ALA A 537 -24.07 3.62 -27.35
N TYR A 538 -23.72 2.36 -27.08
CA TYR A 538 -22.68 1.66 -27.82
C TYR A 538 -23.02 1.51 -29.31
N ARG A 539 -24.28 1.18 -29.65
CA ARG A 539 -24.70 1.13 -31.06
C ARG A 539 -24.63 2.50 -31.74
N ALA A 540 -25.02 3.57 -31.04
CA ALA A 540 -24.91 4.94 -31.56
C ALA A 540 -23.45 5.42 -31.72
N LEU A 541 -22.51 4.76 -31.06
CA LEU A 541 -21.06 5.00 -31.15
C LEU A 541 -20.33 4.02 -32.08
N ASP A 542 -21.07 3.18 -32.81
CA ASP A 542 -20.54 2.11 -33.66
C ASP A 542 -19.68 1.07 -32.91
N ARG A 543 -20.01 0.81 -31.63
CA ARG A 543 -19.35 -0.15 -30.73
C ARG A 543 -20.21 -1.40 -30.49
N ASP A 544 -20.68 -2.02 -31.56
CA ASP A 544 -21.66 -3.14 -31.51
C ASP A 544 -21.22 -4.31 -30.63
N ASN A 545 -19.93 -4.58 -30.54
CA ASN A 545 -19.40 -5.66 -29.72
C ASN A 545 -19.55 -5.38 -28.22
N LEU A 546 -19.33 -4.13 -27.77
CA LEU A 546 -19.60 -3.71 -26.39
C LEU A 546 -21.09 -3.77 -26.07
N ALA A 547 -21.96 -3.40 -27.01
CA ALA A 547 -23.40 -3.59 -26.86
C ALA A 547 -23.75 -5.06 -26.63
N ALA A 548 -23.16 -5.96 -27.41
CA ALA A 548 -23.42 -7.39 -27.30
C ALA A 548 -22.80 -8.00 -26.01
N ILE A 549 -21.68 -7.45 -25.51
CA ILE A 549 -21.12 -7.78 -24.19
C ILE A 549 -22.06 -7.30 -23.07
N ALA A 550 -22.61 -6.09 -23.16
CA ALA A 550 -23.55 -5.55 -22.18
C ALA A 550 -24.82 -6.43 -22.07
N GLU A 551 -25.37 -6.87 -23.22
CA GLU A 551 -26.48 -7.82 -23.27
C GLU A 551 -26.12 -9.18 -22.67
N ALA A 552 -24.94 -9.71 -22.99
CA ALA A 552 -24.48 -10.99 -22.43
C ALA A 552 -24.28 -10.90 -20.91
N HIS A 553 -23.67 -9.82 -20.43
CA HIS A 553 -23.47 -9.60 -19.00
C HIS A 553 -24.81 -9.50 -18.28
N HIS A 554 -25.74 -8.66 -18.74
CA HIS A 554 -27.06 -8.53 -18.13
C HIS A 554 -27.82 -9.88 -18.04
N ARG A 555 -27.78 -10.71 -19.10
CA ARG A 555 -28.43 -12.04 -19.09
C ARG A 555 -27.84 -13.04 -18.10
N HIS A 556 -26.60 -12.83 -17.66
CA HIS A 556 -25.82 -13.79 -16.86
C HIS A 556 -25.21 -13.15 -15.60
N ARG A 557 -25.76 -12.01 -15.18
CA ARG A 557 -25.16 -11.17 -14.14
C ARG A 557 -25.25 -11.76 -12.74
N ASP A 558 -26.23 -12.64 -12.54
CA ASP A 558 -26.52 -13.36 -11.30
C ASP A 558 -25.77 -14.69 -11.18
N LEU A 559 -24.81 -14.97 -12.07
CA LEU A 559 -24.02 -16.19 -11.99
C LEU A 559 -23.26 -16.26 -10.65
N PRO A 560 -23.29 -17.40 -9.95
CA PRO A 560 -22.63 -17.55 -8.64
C PRO A 560 -21.09 -17.60 -8.75
N GLN A 561 -20.55 -17.74 -9.96
CA GLN A 561 -19.13 -17.79 -10.22
C GLN A 561 -18.84 -17.20 -11.61
N VAL A 562 -17.71 -16.49 -11.71
CA VAL A 562 -17.24 -15.86 -12.95
C VAL A 562 -16.52 -16.85 -13.89
N GLY A 563 -16.11 -18.01 -13.37
CA GLY A 563 -15.60 -19.13 -14.17
C GLY A 563 -16.73 -19.87 -14.90
N VAL A 564 -16.83 -19.70 -16.23
CA VAL A 564 -17.93 -20.27 -17.04
C VAL A 564 -17.47 -21.27 -18.10
N LEU A 565 -16.19 -21.58 -18.16
CA LEU A 565 -15.64 -22.59 -19.08
C LEU A 565 -15.94 -24.00 -18.58
N ARG A 566 -16.11 -24.95 -19.51
CA ARG A 566 -16.30 -26.37 -19.16
C ARG A 566 -15.04 -26.95 -18.52
N GLU A 567 -15.22 -27.83 -17.53
CA GLU A 567 -14.14 -28.71 -17.07
C GLU A 567 -13.69 -29.63 -18.21
N GLN A 568 -12.41 -30.00 -18.21
CA GLN A 568 -11.82 -30.86 -19.24
C GLN A 568 -12.21 -32.33 -19.04
#